data_AF-Q0UXY9-F1
#
_entry.id   AF-Q0UXY9-F1
#
_cell.length_a   1.000
_cell.length_b   1.000
_cell.length_c   1.000
_cell.angle_alpha   90.00
_cell.angle_beta   90.00
_cell.angle_gamma   90.00
#
_symmetry.space_group_name_H-M   'P 1'
#
loop_
_entity.id
_entity.type
_entity.pdbx_description
1 polymer ?
#
loop_
_entity_poly.entity_id
_entity_poly.type
_entity_poly.pdbx_seq_one_letter_code
_entity_poly.pdbx_strand_id
1 'polypeptide(L)'
;MVTGFGVEADRAIVKVSFTKKHRFSSFGNQFFNTTVQLDAGVRLLTVQVHVGSKHGTAARELRLCHSSCALFNVGSLQDWLWEIRIWLDRNPNEVVTIILVNLGSASATELEGEYSRADLAHYGWVPPNISEAPPLSSESNKTWPTLAAMINSGQRLVTFVNPLTPDEADAPYLLRENDFVWENSYAVTAAADFACAPDRVSNTTTISEARDSGKLFLMNRFLYWQQAFGIQTPDRRVLAATNS
;
A
#
# COMPACT_ATOMS: atom_id res chain seq x y z
N MET A 1 -19.60 1.60 16.71
CA MET A 1 -19.12 2.83 16.05
C MET A 1 -17.60 2.77 16.15
N VAL A 2 -16.90 2.44 15.07
CA VAL A 2 -15.42 2.35 15.08
C VAL A 2 -14.87 3.77 15.10
N THR A 3 -14.22 4.18 16.19
CA THR A 3 -13.78 5.56 16.47
C THR A 3 -12.28 5.76 16.30
N GLY A 4 -11.59 4.88 15.57
CA GLY A 4 -10.13 4.96 15.37
C GLY A 4 -9.71 4.57 13.95
N PHE A 5 -8.54 5.07 13.54
CA PHE A 5 -7.84 4.61 12.35
C PHE A 5 -7.34 3.18 12.61
N GLY A 6 -8.10 2.19 12.16
CA GLY A 6 -7.68 0.80 12.08
C GLY A 6 -7.57 0.42 10.62
N VAL A 7 -6.49 -0.28 10.25
CA VAL A 7 -6.41 -0.94 8.94
C VAL A 7 -7.28 -2.19 9.04
N GLU A 8 -8.59 -2.01 8.88
CA GLU A 8 -9.51 -3.15 8.75
C GLU A 8 -9.35 -3.69 7.34
N ALA A 9 -8.43 -4.65 7.21
CA ALA A 9 -8.02 -5.30 5.97
C ALA A 9 -9.10 -6.20 5.36
N ASP A 10 -10.28 -6.33 6.00
CA ASP A 10 -11.42 -7.13 5.51
C ASP A 10 -12.04 -6.59 4.21
N ARG A 11 -11.51 -5.47 3.66
CA ARG A 11 -11.77 -4.98 2.29
C ARG A 11 -10.53 -4.41 1.60
N ALA A 12 -9.34 -4.69 2.12
CA ALA A 12 -8.14 -3.93 1.81
C ALA A 12 -7.03 -4.84 1.24
N ILE A 13 -7.22 -5.31 -0.01
CA ILE A 13 -6.14 -5.91 -0.80
C ILE A 13 -6.19 -5.34 -2.21
N VAL A 14 -5.59 -4.17 -2.44
CA VAL A 14 -5.20 -3.79 -3.81
C VAL A 14 -3.75 -4.11 -3.95
N LYS A 15 -3.39 -5.03 -4.85
CA LYS A 15 -2.02 -5.24 -5.31
C LYS A 15 -2.01 -5.01 -6.82
N VAL A 16 -1.46 -3.86 -7.21
CA VAL A 16 -1.25 -3.32 -8.58
C VAL A 16 -2.53 -3.11 -9.40
N SER A 17 -2.74 -1.87 -9.83
CA SER A 17 -3.88 -1.39 -10.62
C SER A 17 -3.69 -1.59 -12.13
N PHE A 18 -4.80 -1.79 -12.85
CA PHE A 18 -4.85 -2.14 -14.28
C PHE A 18 -5.32 -0.97 -15.13
N THR A 19 -4.58 -0.58 -16.17
CA THR A 19 -5.16 0.25 -17.24
C THR A 19 -6.13 -0.59 -18.10
N LYS A 20 -7.03 0.08 -18.84
CA LYS A 20 -8.09 -0.54 -19.68
C LYS A 20 -7.60 -1.64 -20.64
N LYS A 21 -6.29 -1.68 -20.94
CA LYS A 21 -5.62 -2.57 -21.90
C LYS A 21 -5.17 -3.93 -21.33
N HIS A 22 -5.26 -4.14 -20.01
CA HIS A 22 -4.64 -5.29 -19.33
C HIS A 22 -5.59 -6.19 -18.54
N ARG A 23 -6.91 -6.08 -18.79
CA ARG A 23 -7.92 -6.93 -18.15
C ARG A 23 -7.58 -8.41 -18.43
N PHE A 24 -7.43 -9.21 -17.38
CA PHE A 24 -7.19 -10.68 -17.41
C PHE A 24 -5.75 -11.19 -17.63
N SER A 25 -4.72 -10.37 -17.42
CA SER A 25 -3.32 -10.87 -17.36
C SER A 25 -3.10 -11.84 -16.19
N SER A 26 -2.40 -12.96 -16.41
CA SER A 26 -1.94 -13.88 -15.35
C SER A 26 -0.82 -13.31 -14.48
N PHE A 27 -0.19 -12.21 -14.92
CA PHE A 27 0.83 -11.48 -14.17
C PHE A 27 0.24 -10.39 -13.27
N GLY A 28 -1.07 -10.20 -13.34
CA GLY A 28 -1.80 -9.24 -12.54
C GLY A 28 -2.47 -9.89 -11.32
N ASN A 29 -2.56 -9.15 -10.20
CA ASN A 29 -3.21 -9.65 -8.99
C ASN A 29 -4.66 -9.17 -8.79
N GLN A 30 -5.17 -8.25 -9.63
CA GLN A 30 -6.56 -7.79 -9.63
C GLN A 30 -7.11 -7.66 -11.07
N PHE A 31 -8.36 -7.23 -11.26
CA PHE A 31 -8.94 -7.02 -12.61
C PHE A 31 -9.38 -5.59 -12.90
N PHE A 32 -9.42 -4.75 -11.87
CA PHE A 32 -9.99 -3.40 -11.92
C PHE A 32 -8.89 -2.34 -11.76
N ASN A 33 -9.13 -1.16 -12.32
CA ASN A 33 -8.23 -0.03 -12.15
C ASN A 33 -8.39 0.58 -10.74
N THR A 34 -7.59 1.59 -10.43
CA THR A 34 -7.53 2.19 -9.09
C THR A 34 -8.85 2.85 -8.73
N THR A 35 -9.38 3.67 -9.64
CA THR A 35 -10.59 4.46 -9.43
C THR A 35 -11.81 3.58 -9.23
N VAL A 36 -11.95 2.48 -9.98
CA VAL A 36 -13.02 1.49 -9.78
C VAL A 36 -12.93 0.81 -8.42
N GLN A 37 -11.73 0.49 -7.93
CA GLN A 37 -11.55 -0.09 -6.60
C GLN A 37 -11.89 0.91 -5.50
N LEU A 38 -11.44 2.17 -5.66
CA LEU A 38 -11.79 3.25 -4.73
C LEU A 38 -13.30 3.51 -4.72
N ASP A 39 -13.96 3.54 -5.88
CA ASP A 39 -15.43 3.68 -5.98
C ASP A 39 -16.18 2.50 -5.33
N ALA A 40 -15.58 1.31 -5.33
CA ALA A 40 -16.12 0.11 -4.68
C ALA A 40 -15.89 0.06 -3.16
N GLY A 41 -15.26 1.10 -2.57
CA GLY A 41 -15.05 1.22 -1.12
C GLY A 41 -13.67 0.76 -0.63
N VAL A 42 -12.75 0.41 -1.53
CA VAL A 42 -11.38 0.06 -1.11
C VAL A 42 -10.63 1.33 -0.69
N ARG A 43 -9.84 1.25 0.39
CA ARG A 43 -9.09 2.39 0.93
C ARG A 43 -7.59 2.12 1.17
N LEU A 44 -7.13 0.90 0.93
CA LEU A 44 -5.71 0.55 0.93
C LEU A 44 -5.28 0.16 -0.49
N LEU A 45 -4.37 0.93 -1.06
CA LEU A 45 -3.77 0.70 -2.37
C LEU A 45 -2.35 0.17 -2.20
N THR A 46 -1.99 -0.96 -2.81
CA THR A 46 -0.59 -1.43 -2.84
C THR A 46 -0.09 -1.58 -4.27
N VAL A 47 1.17 -1.24 -4.51
CA VAL A 47 1.80 -1.35 -5.84
C VAL A 47 3.30 -1.62 -5.71
N GLN A 48 3.87 -2.31 -6.69
CA GLN A 48 5.31 -2.51 -6.80
C GLN A 48 5.92 -1.41 -7.69
N VAL A 49 6.93 -0.72 -7.16
CA VAL A 49 7.69 0.32 -7.85
C VAL A 49 9.02 -0.25 -8.30
N HIS A 50 9.31 -0.12 -9.59
CA HIS A 50 10.57 -0.51 -10.21
C HIS A 50 11.23 0.71 -10.87
N VAL A 51 12.56 0.71 -10.89
CA VAL A 51 13.32 1.63 -11.73
C VAL A 51 13.29 1.11 -13.16
N GLY A 52 12.82 1.94 -14.09
CA GLY A 52 12.84 1.65 -15.52
C GLY A 52 13.24 2.87 -16.33
N SER A 53 12.82 2.88 -17.59
CA SER A 53 13.02 4.01 -18.50
C SER A 53 11.71 4.50 -19.09
N LYS A 54 11.61 5.81 -19.32
CA LYS A 54 10.49 6.44 -20.01
C LYS A 54 10.28 5.84 -21.40
N HIS A 55 9.03 5.55 -21.75
CA HIS A 55 8.69 4.74 -22.92
C HIS A 55 9.23 5.40 -24.19
N GLY A 56 10.02 4.65 -24.96
CA GLY A 56 10.68 5.15 -26.17
C GLY A 56 11.89 6.06 -25.91
N THR A 57 12.41 6.11 -24.68
CA THR A 57 13.57 6.92 -24.31
C THR A 57 14.50 6.14 -23.34
N ALA A 58 15.70 6.66 -23.10
CA ALA A 58 16.62 6.15 -22.07
C ALA A 58 16.51 6.89 -20.72
N ALA A 59 15.59 7.86 -20.60
CA ALA A 59 15.44 8.64 -19.36
C ALA A 59 14.91 7.75 -18.23
N ARG A 60 15.51 7.83 -17.04
CA ARG A 60 15.08 7.11 -15.84
C ARG A 60 13.65 7.49 -15.46
N GLU A 61 12.83 6.50 -15.09
CA GLU A 61 11.45 6.71 -14.62
C GLU A 61 11.05 5.61 -13.64
N LEU A 62 10.25 5.97 -12.63
CA LEU A 62 9.66 5.01 -11.71
C LEU A 62 8.40 4.38 -12.34
N ARG A 63 8.38 3.05 -12.42
CA ARG A 63 7.38 2.26 -13.14
C ARG A 63 6.66 1.30 -12.22
N LEU A 64 5.42 1.02 -12.59
CA LEU A 64 4.54 0.13 -11.85
C LEU A 64 4.41 -1.19 -12.61
N CYS A 65 4.88 -2.28 -12.00
CA CYS A 65 4.98 -3.59 -12.64
C CYS A 65 4.92 -4.68 -11.57
N HIS A 66 4.49 -5.90 -11.92
CA HIS A 66 4.60 -7.05 -11.02
C HIS A 66 5.78 -7.93 -11.46
N SER A 67 6.80 -8.03 -10.61
CA SER A 67 8.07 -8.75 -10.84
C SER A 67 8.95 -8.20 -11.97
N SER A 68 8.41 -7.91 -13.16
CA SER A 68 9.16 -7.40 -14.31
C SER A 68 8.31 -6.50 -15.21
N CYS A 69 8.84 -5.30 -15.48
CA CYS A 69 8.24 -4.36 -16.42
C CYS A 69 8.29 -4.80 -17.89
N ALA A 70 9.08 -5.82 -18.23
CA ALA A 70 9.04 -6.42 -19.56
C ALA A 70 7.79 -7.33 -19.74
N LEU A 71 7.30 -7.93 -18.65
CA LEU A 71 6.14 -8.82 -18.66
C LEU A 71 4.84 -8.06 -18.47
N PHE A 72 4.84 -7.07 -17.56
CA PHE A 72 3.63 -6.35 -17.20
C PHE A 72 3.93 -4.93 -16.70
N ASN A 73 3.75 -3.94 -17.57
CA ASN A 73 3.99 -2.53 -17.27
C ASN A 73 2.65 -1.78 -17.25
N VAL A 74 2.28 -1.23 -16.10
CA VAL A 74 0.99 -0.54 -15.93
C VAL A 74 1.10 0.99 -15.97
N GLY A 75 2.29 1.53 -16.23
CA GLY A 75 2.51 2.97 -16.38
C GLY A 75 3.60 3.51 -15.45
N SER A 76 3.72 4.84 -15.42
CA SER A 76 4.59 5.55 -14.49
C SER A 76 3.95 5.63 -13.09
N LEU A 77 4.78 5.75 -12.06
CA LEU A 77 4.31 6.05 -10.70
C LEU A 77 3.57 7.40 -10.68
N GLN A 78 4.10 8.41 -11.37
CA GLN A 78 3.49 9.74 -11.48
C GLN A 78 2.04 9.68 -11.98
N ASP A 79 1.79 9.00 -13.10
CA ASP A 79 0.46 8.93 -13.70
C ASP A 79 -0.55 8.26 -12.75
N TRP A 80 -0.12 7.21 -12.05
CA TRP A 80 -0.95 6.50 -11.09
C TRP A 80 -1.26 7.33 -9.84
N LEU A 81 -0.28 8.06 -9.31
CA LEU A 81 -0.48 9.01 -8.22
C LEU A 81 -1.44 10.14 -8.64
N TRP A 82 -1.34 10.60 -9.88
CA TRP A 82 -2.25 11.60 -10.44
C TRP A 82 -3.70 11.08 -10.56
N GLU A 83 -3.90 9.81 -10.94
CA GLU A 83 -5.24 9.20 -10.91
C GLU A 83 -5.85 9.20 -9.49
N ILE A 84 -5.05 8.90 -8.47
CA ILE A 84 -5.47 8.94 -7.05
C ILE A 84 -5.77 10.38 -6.63
N ARG A 85 -4.92 11.33 -7.03
CA ARG A 85 -5.09 12.77 -6.77
C ARG A 85 -6.44 13.27 -7.25
N ILE A 86 -6.78 12.96 -8.50
CA ILE A 86 -8.06 13.30 -9.12
C ILE A 86 -9.23 12.67 -8.37
N TRP A 87 -9.08 11.43 -7.92
CA TRP A 87 -10.13 10.77 -7.16
C TRP A 87 -10.34 11.43 -5.80
N LEU A 88 -9.27 11.76 -5.07
CA LEU A 88 -9.33 12.48 -3.80
C LEU A 88 -9.96 13.89 -3.94
N ASP A 89 -9.72 14.60 -5.06
CA ASP A 89 -10.39 15.88 -5.36
C ASP A 89 -11.92 15.75 -5.37
N ARG A 90 -12.41 14.69 -6.02
CA ARG A 90 -13.85 14.46 -6.20
C ARG A 90 -14.52 13.87 -4.97
N ASN A 91 -13.72 13.38 -4.02
CA ASN A 91 -14.17 12.69 -2.82
C ASN A 91 -13.54 13.34 -1.57
N PRO A 92 -14.00 14.54 -1.16
CA PRO A 92 -13.34 15.33 -0.11
C PRO A 92 -13.39 14.68 1.29
N ASN A 93 -14.33 13.76 1.53
CA ASN A 93 -14.50 13.07 2.82
C ASN A 93 -13.79 11.72 2.88
N GLU A 94 -12.91 11.44 1.93
CA GLU A 94 -12.23 10.15 1.83
C GLU A 94 -10.77 10.26 2.21
N VAL A 95 -10.27 9.21 2.86
CA VAL A 95 -8.87 9.02 3.24
C VAL A 95 -8.36 7.76 2.58
N VAL A 96 -7.19 7.83 1.94
CA VAL A 96 -6.58 6.69 1.24
C VAL A 96 -5.25 6.34 1.90
N THR A 97 -4.95 5.05 1.98
CA THR A 97 -3.65 4.52 2.37
C THR A 97 -2.98 3.91 1.17
N ILE A 98 -1.68 4.16 0.98
CA ILE A 98 -0.84 3.56 -0.06
C ILE A 98 0.29 2.75 0.60
N ILE A 99 0.57 1.55 0.08
CA ILE A 99 1.81 0.81 0.33
C ILE A 99 2.59 0.69 -0.98
N LEU A 100 3.77 1.30 -1.03
CA LEU A 100 4.70 1.18 -2.15
C LEU A 100 5.75 0.11 -1.84
N VAL A 101 5.71 -1.00 -2.57
CA VAL A 101 6.77 -2.01 -2.53
C VAL A 101 7.90 -1.54 -3.46
N ASN A 102 8.89 -0.88 -2.89
CA ASN A 102 9.98 -0.16 -3.56
C ASN A 102 11.13 -1.09 -4.00
N LEU A 103 10.83 -2.04 -4.88
CA LEU A 103 11.80 -3.01 -5.39
C LEU A 103 12.93 -2.38 -6.22
N GLY A 104 12.69 -1.19 -6.77
CA GLY A 104 13.71 -0.40 -7.46
C GLY A 104 14.69 0.34 -6.54
N SER A 105 14.47 0.31 -5.22
CA SER A 105 15.24 1.07 -4.23
C SER A 105 15.35 2.56 -4.57
N ALA A 106 14.27 3.16 -5.06
CA ALA A 106 14.19 4.59 -5.27
C ALA A 106 14.35 5.33 -3.92
N SER A 107 15.08 6.44 -3.91
CA SER A 107 15.24 7.24 -2.69
C SER A 107 13.93 7.94 -2.30
N ALA A 108 13.84 8.43 -1.06
CA ALA A 108 12.73 9.25 -0.61
C ALA A 108 12.55 10.49 -1.50
N THR A 109 13.65 11.17 -1.86
CA THR A 109 13.65 12.32 -2.77
C THR A 109 13.17 11.97 -4.17
N GLU A 110 13.52 10.80 -4.71
CA GLU A 110 13.02 10.36 -6.03
C GLU A 110 11.51 10.11 -6.01
N LEU A 111 11.02 9.46 -4.95
CA LEU A 111 9.60 9.20 -4.74
C LEU A 111 8.83 10.51 -4.53
N GLU A 112 9.34 11.41 -3.68
CA GLU A 112 8.81 12.76 -3.45
C GLU A 112 8.63 13.49 -4.77
N GLY A 113 9.63 13.45 -5.66
CA GLY A 113 9.56 14.11 -6.96
C GLY A 113 8.38 13.63 -7.81
N GLU A 114 7.99 12.36 -7.73
CA GLU A 114 6.78 11.85 -8.41
C GLU A 114 5.48 12.28 -7.71
N TYR A 115 5.45 12.32 -6.38
CA TYR A 115 4.32 12.84 -5.62
C TYR A 115 4.07 14.32 -5.88
N SER A 116 5.14 15.11 -5.96
CA SER A 116 5.12 16.54 -6.28
C SER A 116 4.65 16.79 -7.71
N ARG A 117 5.20 16.05 -8.70
CA ARG A 117 4.73 16.11 -10.10
C ARG A 117 3.27 15.71 -10.28
N ALA A 118 2.77 14.79 -9.45
CA ALA A 118 1.37 14.38 -9.44
C ALA A 118 0.46 15.33 -8.65
N ASP A 119 1.02 16.36 -8.00
CA ASP A 119 0.33 17.24 -7.04
C ASP A 119 -0.40 16.45 -5.93
N LEU A 120 0.17 15.34 -5.47
CA LEU A 120 -0.45 14.48 -4.45
C LEU A 120 0.15 14.69 -3.06
N ALA A 121 1.39 15.21 -2.98
CA ALA A 121 2.15 15.38 -1.75
C ALA A 121 1.39 16.14 -0.65
N HIS A 122 0.56 17.13 -1.01
CA HIS A 122 -0.16 17.96 -0.05
C HIS A 122 -1.26 17.21 0.74
N TYR A 123 -1.67 16.01 0.31
CA TYR A 123 -2.54 15.15 1.12
C TYR A 123 -1.77 14.32 2.15
N GLY A 124 -0.44 14.27 2.05
CA GLY A 124 0.40 13.43 2.89
C GLY A 124 0.20 13.74 4.37
N TRP A 125 -0.20 12.72 5.13
CA TRP A 125 -0.14 12.77 6.57
C TRP A 125 1.29 12.67 7.04
N VAL A 126 1.68 13.60 7.92
CA VAL A 126 3.00 13.64 8.54
C VAL A 126 2.83 13.30 10.03
N PRO A 127 3.43 12.20 10.52
CA PRO A 127 3.41 11.87 11.94
C PRO A 127 4.30 12.82 12.75
N PRO A 128 4.11 12.88 14.08
CA PRO A 128 5.02 13.59 14.97
C PRO A 128 6.46 13.05 14.95
N ASN A 129 6.64 11.77 14.63
CA ASN A 129 7.93 11.12 14.42
C ASN A 129 7.82 10.20 13.18
N ILE A 130 8.67 10.41 12.17
CA ILE A 130 8.64 9.66 10.92
C ILE A 130 9.31 8.28 11.00
N SER A 131 9.97 7.97 12.12
CA SER A 131 10.73 6.73 12.33
C SER A 131 10.06 5.74 13.28
N GLU A 132 8.88 6.08 13.82
CA GLU A 132 8.14 5.20 14.72
C GLU A 132 6.63 5.47 14.66
N ALA A 133 5.83 4.42 14.82
CA ALA A 133 4.39 4.55 15.01
C ALA A 133 4.05 5.39 16.25
N PRO A 134 2.93 6.14 16.23
CA PRO A 134 2.31 6.60 17.46
C PRO A 134 2.09 5.45 18.46
N PRO A 135 2.16 5.72 19.77
CA PRO A 135 1.88 4.72 20.80
C PRO A 135 0.49 4.09 20.64
N LEU A 136 0.20 2.99 21.35
CA LEU A 136 -1.11 2.35 21.27
C LEU A 136 -2.26 3.33 21.58
N SER A 137 -3.21 3.45 20.66
CA SER A 137 -4.43 4.23 20.86
C SER A 137 -5.37 3.52 21.84
N SER A 138 -6.03 4.30 22.70
CA SER A 138 -7.10 3.84 23.58
C SER A 138 -8.37 4.67 23.36
N GLU A 139 -9.49 4.30 23.99
CA GLU A 139 -10.71 5.11 23.93
C GLU A 139 -10.54 6.52 24.51
N SER A 140 -9.72 6.67 25.55
CA SER A 140 -9.45 7.96 26.19
C SER A 140 -8.24 8.70 25.61
N ASN A 141 -7.40 8.03 24.82
CA ASN A 141 -6.19 8.61 24.24
C ASN A 141 -5.99 8.13 22.80
N LYS A 142 -6.52 8.88 21.83
CA LYS A 142 -6.33 8.61 20.41
C LYS A 142 -4.98 9.19 19.97
N THR A 143 -4.02 8.32 19.70
CA THR A 143 -2.63 8.68 19.33
C THR A 143 -2.43 8.71 17.82
N TRP A 144 -3.10 7.81 17.09
CA TRP A 144 -3.30 7.93 15.65
C TRP A 144 -4.37 8.98 15.36
N PRO A 145 -4.24 9.75 14.26
CA PRO A 145 -5.28 10.67 13.86
C PRO A 145 -6.59 9.93 13.59
N THR A 146 -7.72 10.56 13.92
CA THR A 146 -9.03 10.07 13.48
C THR A 146 -9.26 10.42 12.02
N LEU A 147 -10.10 9.64 11.31
CA LEU A 147 -10.48 9.97 9.93
C LEU A 147 -11.06 11.39 9.82
N ALA A 148 -11.87 11.81 10.80
CA ALA A 148 -12.41 13.16 10.84
C ALA A 148 -11.31 14.24 10.96
N ALA A 149 -10.28 14.00 11.77
CA ALA A 149 -9.15 14.92 11.88
C ALA A 149 -8.35 15.02 10.57
N MET A 150 -8.12 13.88 9.89
CA MET A 150 -7.43 13.83 8.59
C MET A 150 -8.21 14.55 7.49
N ILE A 151 -9.53 14.36 7.44
CA ILE A 151 -10.41 15.05 6.50
C ILE A 151 -10.38 16.56 6.76
N ASN A 152 -10.52 16.97 8.03
CA ASN A 152 -10.55 18.39 8.40
C ASN A 152 -9.20 19.10 8.19
N SER A 153 -8.07 18.41 8.37
CA SER A 153 -6.74 18.97 8.10
C SER A 153 -6.36 18.97 6.62
N GLY A 154 -7.08 18.23 5.80
CA GLY A 154 -6.72 17.97 4.40
C GLY A 154 -5.61 16.94 4.22
N GLN A 155 -5.03 16.38 5.29
CA GLN A 155 -4.04 15.30 5.22
C GLN A 155 -4.71 13.95 5.04
N ARG A 156 -5.23 13.70 3.84
CA ARG A 156 -6.11 12.55 3.51
C ARG A 156 -5.38 11.37 2.86
N LEU A 157 -4.05 11.33 2.91
CA LEU A 157 -3.23 10.28 2.34
C LEU A 157 -2.18 9.78 3.33
N VAL A 158 -2.17 8.49 3.63
CA VAL A 158 -1.07 7.84 4.36
C VAL A 158 -0.25 7.02 3.37
N THR A 159 1.05 7.23 3.29
CA THR A 159 1.93 6.43 2.42
C THR A 159 2.97 5.68 3.23
N PHE A 160 2.91 4.36 3.15
CA PHE A 160 3.97 3.46 3.60
C PHE A 160 4.81 2.99 2.41
N VAL A 161 6.11 2.85 2.61
CA VAL A 161 7.07 2.45 1.57
C VAL A 161 8.02 1.40 2.13
N ASN A 162 8.28 0.35 1.35
CA ASN A 162 9.16 -0.73 1.77
C ASN A 162 9.98 -1.31 0.61
N PRO A 163 11.33 -1.28 0.67
CA PRO A 163 12.15 -0.58 1.64
C PRO A 163 12.19 0.94 1.42
N LEU A 164 12.50 1.71 2.46
CA LEU A 164 12.73 3.15 2.38
C LEU A 164 13.76 3.60 3.42
N THR A 165 14.61 4.58 3.10
CA THR A 165 15.27 5.40 4.12
C THR A 165 14.47 6.70 4.23
N PRO A 166 13.78 6.97 5.35
CA PRO A 166 12.96 8.17 5.50
C PRO A 166 13.77 9.46 5.35
N ASP A 167 13.12 10.51 4.87
CA ASP A 167 13.69 11.86 4.71
C ASP A 167 12.72 12.88 5.31
N GLU A 168 13.08 13.40 6.49
CA GLU A 168 12.23 14.33 7.24
C GLU A 168 12.16 15.73 6.62
N ALA A 169 13.21 16.13 5.90
CA ALA A 169 13.29 17.47 5.35
C ALA A 169 12.42 17.60 4.09
N ASP A 170 12.55 16.64 3.19
CA ASP A 170 11.96 16.74 1.85
C ASP A 170 10.71 15.87 1.69
N ALA A 171 10.61 14.73 2.37
CA ALA A 171 9.52 13.76 2.16
C ALA A 171 8.90 13.22 3.47
N PRO A 172 8.50 14.07 4.43
CA PRO A 172 8.10 13.63 5.78
C PRO A 172 6.82 12.79 5.84
N TYR A 173 6.08 12.68 4.74
CA TYR A 173 4.87 11.87 4.60
C TYR A 173 5.14 10.48 3.98
N LEU A 174 6.36 10.20 3.54
CA LEU A 174 6.78 8.88 3.05
C LEU A 174 7.36 8.08 4.20
N LEU A 175 6.55 7.17 4.74
CA LEU A 175 6.87 6.44 5.96
C LEU A 175 7.43 5.07 5.63
N ARG A 176 8.47 4.63 6.33
CA ARG A 176 8.95 3.26 6.18
C ARG A 176 7.91 2.30 6.76
N GLU A 177 7.43 1.35 5.96
CA GLU A 177 6.31 0.47 6.33
C GLU A 177 6.50 -0.23 7.68
N ASN A 178 7.63 -0.90 7.89
CA ASN A 178 7.87 -1.70 9.09
C ASN A 178 8.05 -0.89 10.38
N ASP A 179 8.18 0.44 10.30
CA ASP A 179 8.20 1.34 11.46
C ASP A 179 6.76 1.64 11.95
N PHE A 180 5.76 1.50 11.07
CA PHE A 180 4.36 1.88 11.33
C PHE A 180 3.35 0.74 11.23
N VAL A 181 3.69 -0.32 10.51
CA VAL A 181 2.82 -1.45 10.18
C VAL A 181 3.52 -2.75 10.56
N TRP A 182 2.74 -3.71 11.03
CA TRP A 182 3.14 -5.11 11.11
C TRP A 182 2.11 -5.95 10.37
N GLU A 183 2.54 -7.06 9.80
CA GLU A 183 1.70 -7.92 8.97
C GLU A 183 1.87 -9.39 9.36
N ASN A 184 0.92 -10.23 8.95
CA ASN A 184 1.08 -11.68 8.93
C ASN A 184 1.62 -12.14 7.57
N SER A 185 1.92 -13.44 7.43
CA SER A 185 2.51 -13.98 6.20
C SER A 185 1.67 -13.67 4.97
N TYR A 186 2.32 -13.10 3.96
CA TYR A 186 1.69 -12.80 2.68
C TYR A 186 1.65 -14.00 1.74
N ALA A 187 2.58 -14.96 1.86
CA ALA A 187 2.81 -16.02 0.89
C ALA A 187 2.08 -17.34 1.26
N VAL A 188 0.75 -17.27 1.42
CA VAL A 188 -0.08 -18.40 1.82
C VAL A 188 -0.49 -19.23 0.60
N THR A 189 -0.18 -20.53 0.58
CA THR A 189 -0.58 -21.45 -0.52
C THR A 189 -1.57 -22.53 -0.11
N ALA A 190 -1.85 -22.69 1.18
CA ALA A 190 -2.94 -23.52 1.69
C ALA A 190 -3.80 -22.70 2.66
N ALA A 191 -5.13 -22.81 2.54
CA ALA A 191 -6.05 -22.02 3.37
C ALA A 191 -5.90 -22.29 4.88
N ALA A 192 -5.42 -23.48 5.27
CA ALA A 192 -5.14 -23.82 6.66
C ALA A 192 -3.93 -23.05 7.24
N ASP A 193 -3.09 -22.45 6.40
CA ASP A 193 -1.87 -21.76 6.80
C ASP A 193 -2.11 -20.25 7.07
N PHE A 194 -3.35 -19.75 6.90
CA PHE A 194 -3.68 -18.40 7.35
C PHE A 194 -3.51 -18.30 8.86
N ALA A 195 -2.63 -17.41 9.29
CA ALA A 195 -2.33 -17.15 10.69
C ALA A 195 -2.32 -15.65 10.97
N CYS A 196 -2.62 -15.25 12.20
CA CYS A 196 -2.45 -13.87 12.67
C CYS A 196 -1.07 -13.61 13.28
N ALA A 197 -0.15 -14.59 13.22
CA ALA A 197 1.20 -14.44 13.76
C ALA A 197 1.98 -13.37 12.99
N PRO A 198 2.73 -12.49 13.68
CA PRO A 198 3.58 -11.51 13.01
C PRO A 198 4.56 -12.21 12.07
N ASP A 199 4.67 -11.68 10.87
CA ASP A 199 5.67 -12.00 9.88
C ASP A 199 6.33 -10.70 9.41
N ARG A 200 7.50 -10.80 8.78
CA ARG A 200 8.24 -9.62 8.24
C ARG A 200 8.53 -8.51 9.25
N VAL A 201 8.49 -8.86 10.53
CA VAL A 201 9.07 -8.17 11.67
C VAL A 201 10.28 -8.97 12.15
N SER A 202 10.89 -8.63 13.29
CA SER A 202 11.91 -9.52 13.88
C SER A 202 11.34 -10.91 14.11
N ASN A 203 12.08 -11.97 13.77
CA ASN A 203 11.68 -13.38 13.97
C ASN A 203 11.37 -13.75 15.44
N THR A 204 11.58 -12.83 16.37
CA THR A 204 11.35 -12.99 17.80
C THR A 204 10.11 -12.26 18.31
N THR A 205 9.43 -11.46 17.48
CA THR A 205 8.28 -10.66 17.92
C THR A 205 7.04 -11.54 18.12
N THR A 206 6.51 -11.54 19.34
CA THR A 206 5.26 -12.22 19.68
C THR A 206 4.04 -11.42 19.23
N ILE A 207 2.87 -12.08 19.10
CA ILE A 207 1.59 -11.40 18.82
C ILE A 207 1.28 -10.31 19.85
N SER A 208 1.55 -10.55 21.15
CA SER A 208 1.28 -9.55 22.18
C SER A 208 2.15 -8.31 22.00
N GLU A 209 3.45 -8.49 21.75
CA GLU A 209 4.37 -7.36 21.52
C GLU A 209 3.98 -6.57 20.26
N ALA A 210 3.61 -7.27 19.17
CA ALA A 210 3.15 -6.61 17.95
C ALA A 210 1.85 -5.81 18.18
N ARG A 211 0.88 -6.39 18.89
CA ARG A 211 -0.37 -5.72 19.27
C ARG A 211 -0.12 -4.49 20.13
N ASP A 212 0.82 -4.57 21.07
CA ASP A 212 1.09 -3.52 22.04
C ASP A 212 2.07 -2.45 21.51
N SER A 213 2.59 -2.63 20.28
CA SER A 213 3.59 -1.74 19.66
C SER A 213 3.05 -0.38 19.19
N GLY A 214 1.73 -0.22 19.09
CA GLY A 214 1.10 0.98 18.49
C GLY A 214 1.09 1.00 16.96
N LYS A 215 1.79 0.06 16.30
CA LYS A 215 1.75 -0.13 14.85
C LYS A 215 0.39 -0.65 14.39
N LEU A 216 0.01 -0.30 13.17
CA LEU A 216 -1.18 -0.83 12.52
C LEU A 216 -0.96 -2.28 12.10
N PHE A 217 -1.99 -3.11 12.25
CA PHE A 217 -1.96 -4.47 11.75
C PHE A 217 -2.49 -4.52 10.32
N LEU A 218 -1.69 -5.04 9.39
CA LEU A 218 -2.10 -5.38 8.04
C LEU A 218 -2.35 -6.89 7.94
N MET A 219 -3.61 -7.29 7.73
CA MET A 219 -3.94 -8.69 7.47
C MET A 219 -3.75 -9.02 5.99
N ASN A 220 -2.68 -9.75 5.68
CA ASN A 220 -2.57 -10.50 4.46
C ASN A 220 -3.53 -11.70 4.48
N ARG A 221 -4.64 -11.56 3.77
CA ARG A 221 -5.60 -12.63 3.50
C ARG A 221 -5.64 -12.86 1.99
N PHE A 222 -4.54 -13.40 1.46
CA PHE A 222 -4.38 -13.67 0.03
C PHE A 222 -3.86 -15.08 -0.21
N LEU A 223 -4.68 -15.94 -0.82
CA LEU A 223 -4.31 -17.31 -1.15
C LEU A 223 -3.71 -17.39 -2.57
N TYR A 224 -2.47 -17.86 -2.65
CA TYR A 224 -1.79 -18.15 -3.90
C TYR A 224 -2.10 -19.57 -4.39
N TRP A 225 -2.30 -19.70 -5.69
CA TRP A 225 -2.24 -20.95 -6.41
C TRP A 225 -0.86 -21.10 -7.06
N GLN A 226 -0.19 -22.22 -6.76
CA GLN A 226 1.06 -22.60 -7.42
C GLN A 226 0.79 -23.10 -8.83
N GLN A 227 1.37 -22.42 -9.81
CA GLN A 227 1.41 -22.81 -11.22
C GLN A 227 2.75 -23.49 -11.55
N ALA A 228 2.91 -23.89 -12.81
CA ALA A 228 4.17 -24.45 -13.30
C ALA A 228 5.35 -23.47 -13.13
N PHE A 229 6.55 -24.03 -13.02
CA PHE A 229 7.82 -23.27 -12.90
C PHE A 229 7.91 -22.33 -11.69
N GLY A 230 7.18 -22.65 -10.61
CA GLY A 230 7.22 -21.89 -9.35
C GLY A 230 6.48 -20.54 -9.40
N ILE A 231 5.73 -20.28 -10.48
CA ILE A 231 4.91 -19.08 -10.60
C ILE A 231 3.72 -19.20 -9.65
N GLN A 232 3.45 -18.16 -8.87
CA GLN A 232 2.29 -18.08 -8.00
C GLN A 232 1.35 -16.97 -8.47
N THR A 233 0.06 -17.27 -8.52
CA THR A 233 -0.99 -16.31 -8.89
C THR A 233 -2.13 -16.36 -7.88
N PRO A 234 -2.95 -15.31 -7.72
CA PRO A 234 -4.16 -15.39 -6.91
C PRO A 234 -5.00 -16.64 -7.24
N ASP A 235 -5.41 -17.39 -6.22
CA ASP A 235 -6.32 -18.51 -6.41
C ASP A 235 -7.73 -18.01 -6.72
N ARG A 236 -8.02 -17.91 -8.02
CA ARG A 236 -9.31 -17.42 -8.52
C ARG A 236 -10.48 -18.38 -8.26
N ARG A 237 -10.20 -19.63 -7.89
CA ARG A 237 -11.22 -20.67 -7.72
C ARG A 237 -11.95 -20.55 -6.39
N VAL A 238 -11.36 -19.83 -5.43
CA VAL A 238 -11.87 -19.65 -4.07
C VAL A 238 -11.97 -18.16 -3.66
N LEU A 239 -12.11 -17.25 -4.63
CA LEU A 239 -12.16 -15.80 -4.38
C LEU A 239 -13.18 -15.40 -3.32
N ALA A 240 -14.34 -16.06 -3.30
CA ALA A 240 -15.41 -15.78 -2.35
C ALA A 240 -15.09 -16.16 -0.89
N ALA A 241 -13.99 -16.88 -0.64
CA ALA A 241 -13.62 -17.38 0.69
C ALA A 241 -12.30 -16.78 1.22
N THR A 242 -11.33 -16.49 0.36
CA THR A 242 -9.96 -16.18 0.80
C THR A 242 -9.37 -14.88 0.25
N ASN A 243 -9.96 -14.24 -0.76
CA ASN A 243 -9.36 -13.12 -1.51
C ASN A 243 -10.36 -11.97 -1.70
N SER A 244 -11.22 -11.75 -0.70
CA SER A 244 -12.30 -10.76 -0.68
C SER A 244 -12.19 -9.88 0.54
#